data_AF-A0A672L8F3-F1
#
_entry.id   AF-A0A672L8F3-F1
#
_cell.length_a   1.000
_cell.length_b   1.000
_cell.length_c   1.000
_cell.angle_alpha   90.00
_cell.angle_beta   90.00
_cell.angle_gamma   90.00
#
_symmetry.space_group_name_H-M   'P 1'
#
loop_
_entity.id
_entity.type
_entity.pdbx_description
1 polymer ?
#
loop_
_entity_poly.entity_id
_entity_poly.type
_entity_poly.pdbx_seq_one_letter_code
_entity_poly.pdbx_strand_id
1 'polypeptide(L)' 'MCGLLGSDNIWLRYNYLKIWNLRYVPSCDAYGAYEPLQCHASVAQCWCVDSSGQELPGSRAQPSSRPMCKSRERLLWKH' A
#
# COMPACT_ATOMS: atom_id res chain seq x y z
N MET A 1 1.73 11.73 6.11
CA MET A 1 1.36 10.45 6.74
C MET A 1 0.54 9.67 5.73
N CYS A 2 0.80 8.37 5.61
CA CYS A 2 0.02 7.42 4.81
C CYS A 2 -1.33 7.22 5.52
N GLY A 3 -2.43 7.53 4.82
CA GLY A 3 -3.79 7.42 5.33
C GLY A 3 -4.65 8.61 4.88
N LEU A 4 -5.85 8.32 4.37
CA LEU A 4 -6.89 9.35 4.24
C LEU A 4 -7.43 9.63 5.63
N LEU A 5 -7.44 10.91 6.02
CA LEU A 5 -8.08 11.39 7.23
C LEU A 5 -9.54 10.90 7.26
N GLY A 6 -9.96 10.09 8.25
CA GLY A 6 -11.37 9.72 8.42
C GLY A 6 -11.62 8.41 9.15
N SER A 7 -11.48 8.44 10.48
CA SER A 7 -11.86 7.36 11.39
C SER A 7 -13.39 7.22 11.51
N ASP A 8 -13.86 5.97 11.58
CA ASP A 8 -15.06 5.50 12.27
C ASP A 8 -16.47 5.96 11.83
N ASN A 9 -16.95 5.44 10.70
CA ASN A 9 -18.38 5.30 10.44
C ASN A 9 -18.66 3.91 9.84
N ILE A 10 -19.27 3.02 10.63
CA ILE A 10 -19.45 1.60 10.27
C ILE A 10 -20.30 1.41 8.99
N TRP A 11 -21.19 2.37 8.68
CA TRP A 11 -21.97 2.45 7.45
C TRP A 11 -21.16 2.90 6.22
N LEU A 12 -20.19 3.79 6.40
CA LEU A 12 -19.24 4.15 5.34
C LEU A 12 -18.27 2.99 5.12
N ARG A 13 -17.81 2.29 6.15
CA ARG A 13 -16.86 1.16 6.02
C ARG A 13 -17.35 0.09 5.03
N TYR A 14 -18.63 -0.28 5.02
CA TYR A 14 -19.17 -1.29 4.09
C TYR A 14 -19.29 -0.79 2.63
N ASN A 15 -19.79 0.43 2.40
CA ASN A 15 -19.87 1.03 1.06
C ASN A 15 -18.48 1.44 0.52
N TYR A 16 -17.61 1.90 1.41
CA TYR A 16 -16.25 2.30 1.13
C TYR A 16 -15.38 1.08 0.84
N LEU A 17 -15.44 -0.03 1.62
CA LEU A 17 -14.80 -1.31 1.26
C LEU A 17 -15.20 -1.81 -0.14
N LYS A 18 -16.47 -1.60 -0.53
CA LYS A 18 -16.97 -1.94 -1.88
C LYS A 18 -16.38 -1.05 -2.98
N ILE A 19 -16.13 0.24 -2.70
CA ILE A 19 -15.50 1.22 -3.63
C ILE A 19 -13.96 1.12 -3.63
N TRP A 20 -13.36 0.83 -2.48
CA TRP A 20 -11.91 0.61 -2.29
C TRP A 20 -11.41 -0.63 -3.02
N ASN A 21 -12.27 -1.61 -3.29
CA ASN A 21 -11.90 -2.68 -4.21
C ASN A 21 -11.60 -2.14 -5.61
N LEU A 22 -12.21 -1.03 -6.03
CA LEU A 22 -12.06 -0.45 -7.37
C LEU A 22 -10.88 0.54 -7.47
N ARG A 23 -10.63 1.35 -6.44
CA ARG A 23 -9.57 2.37 -6.42
C ARG A 23 -8.36 1.89 -5.60
N TYR A 24 -7.16 2.26 -6.05
CA TYR A 24 -5.95 2.02 -5.26
C TYR A 24 -5.99 2.81 -3.93
N VAL A 25 -5.77 2.07 -2.84
CA VAL A 25 -5.62 2.60 -1.48
C VAL A 25 -4.24 2.20 -0.98
N PRO A 26 -3.40 3.15 -0.56
CA PRO A 26 -2.14 2.79 0.03
C PRO A 26 -2.32 2.00 1.32
N SER A 27 -1.56 0.91 1.45
CA SER A 27 -1.40 0.16 2.69
C SER A 27 -0.38 0.87 3.57
N CYS A 28 -0.75 1.10 4.82
CA CYS A 28 0.03 1.84 5.80
C CYS A 28 0.20 0.97 7.06
N ASP A 29 1.33 1.11 7.74
CA ASP A 29 1.53 0.49 9.04
C ASP A 29 0.78 1.24 10.17
N ALA A 30 0.87 0.73 11.39
CA ALA A 30 0.24 1.31 12.58
C ALA A 30 0.74 2.74 12.92
N TYR A 31 1.87 3.15 12.36
CA TYR A 31 2.47 4.48 12.57
C TYR A 31 2.14 5.45 11.42
N GLY A 32 1.34 5.02 10.44
CA GLY A 32 0.96 5.84 9.29
C GLY A 32 2.10 6.00 8.28
N ALA A 33 3.01 5.04 8.19
CA ALA A 33 4.05 5.00 7.17
C ALA A 33 3.73 3.93 6.11
N TYR A 34 4.02 4.21 4.83
CA TYR A 34 3.71 3.29 3.72
C TYR A 34 4.34 1.91 3.95
N GLU A 35 3.58 0.84 3.78
CA GLU A 35 4.17 -0.49 3.72
C GLU A 35 5.00 -0.63 2.44
N PRO A 36 6.19 -1.29 2.46
CA PRO A 36 7.03 -1.40 1.27
C PRO A 36 6.35 -2.09 0.09
N LEU A 37 5.40 -2.99 0.36
CA LEU A 37 4.59 -3.67 -0.64
C LEU A 37 3.23 -2.98 -0.73
N GLN A 38 2.85 -2.57 -1.94
CA GLN A 38 1.54 -1.99 -2.24
C GLN A 38 0.80 -2.88 -3.23
N CYS A 39 -0.51 -3.01 -3.07
CA CYS A 39 -1.34 -3.84 -3.95
C CYS A 39 -2.65 -3.12 -4.31
N HIS A 40 -3.04 -3.20 -5.57
CA HIS A 40 -4.32 -2.71 -6.08
C HIS A 40 -5.23 -3.89 -6.41
N ALA A 41 -6.20 -4.13 -5.54
CA ALA A 41 -7.01 -5.34 -5.56
C ALA A 41 -7.83 -5.52 -6.85
N SER A 42 -8.46 -4.47 -7.40
CA SER A 42 -9.29 -4.61 -8.62
C SER A 42 -8.51 -5.07 -9.84
N VAL A 43 -7.26 -4.64 -9.99
CA VAL A 43 -6.40 -5.01 -11.12
C VAL A 43 -5.45 -6.15 -10.77
N ALA A 44 -5.52 -6.66 -9.53
CA ALA A 44 -4.68 -7.71 -8.99
C ALA A 44 -3.17 -7.45 -9.15
N GLN A 45 -2.71 -6.19 -9.12
CA GLN A 45 -1.29 -5.86 -9.26
C GLN A 45 -0.68 -5.43 -7.94
N CYS A 46 0.59 -5.80 -7.73
CA CYS A 46 1.39 -5.33 -6.60
C CYS A 46 2.73 -4.75 -7.07
N TRP A 47 3.29 -3.81 -6.31
CA TRP A 47 4.57 -3.15 -6.57
C TRP A 47 5.25 -2.76 -5.26
N CYS A 48 6.54 -2.40 -5.33
CA CYS A 48 7.27 -1.88 -4.18
C CYS A 48 7.27 -0.35 -4.17
N VAL A 49 7.23 0.26 -2.99
CA VAL A 49 7.33 1.71 -2.82
C VAL A 49 8.46 2.11 -1.88
N ASP A 50 8.92 3.36 -2.00
CA ASP A 50 9.81 4.01 -1.04
C ASP A 50 9.05 4.58 0.17
N SER A 51 9.77 5.28 1.07
CA SER A 51 9.18 5.89 2.27
C SER A 51 8.18 7.02 1.99
N SER A 52 8.22 7.61 0.79
CA SER A 52 7.26 8.62 0.33
C SER A 52 6.01 8.01 -0.31
N GLY A 53 6.01 6.69 -0.54
CA GLY A 53 4.95 5.97 -1.23
C GLY A 53 5.10 5.94 -2.75
N GLN A 54 6.26 6.37 -3.27
CA GLN A 54 6.54 6.35 -4.71
C GLN A 54 6.96 4.95 -5.16
N GLU A 55 6.38 4.47 -6.27
CA GLU A 55 6.72 3.19 -6.86
C GLU A 55 8.19 3.10 -7.27
N LEU A 56 8.84 2.00 -6.90
CA LEU A 56 10.17 1.67 -7.38
C LEU A 56 10.11 1.18 -8.83
N PRO A 57 10.89 1.75 -9.76
CA PRO A 57 10.87 1.35 -11.17
C PRO A 57 11.08 -0.16 -11.36
N GLY A 58 10.23 -0.78 -12.19
CA GLY A 58 10.31 -2.21 -12.52
C GLY A 58 9.87 -3.15 -11.41
N SER A 59 9.36 -2.65 -10.27
CA SER A 59 8.90 -3.50 -9.16
C SER A 59 7.47 -4.03 -9.33
N ARG A 60 6.70 -3.47 -10.28
CA ARG A 60 5.34 -3.90 -10.58
C ARG A 60 5.33 -5.30 -11.14
N ALA A 61 4.66 -6.19 -10.42
CA ALA A 61 4.61 -7.59 -10.74
C ALA A 61 3.41 -7.91 -11.66
N GLN A 62 3.44 -9.09 -12.27
CA GLN A 62 2.30 -9.60 -13.05
C GLN A 62 1.05 -9.74 -12.17
N PRO A 63 -0.16 -9.72 -12.77
CA PRO A 63 -1.39 -9.92 -12.01
C PRO A 63 -1.32 -11.18 -11.13
N SER A 64 -1.78 -11.05 -9.89
CA SER A 64 -1.76 -12.10 -8.85
C SER A 64 -0.38 -12.51 -8.33
N SER A 65 0.71 -11.89 -8.79
CA SER A 65 2.05 -12.11 -8.23
C SER A 65 2.44 -11.01 -7.24
N ARG A 66 3.24 -11.38 -6.23
CA ARG A 66 3.69 -10.47 -5.16
C ARG A 66 5.21 -10.31 -5.24
N PRO A 67 5.75 -9.11 -5.51
CA PRO A 67 7.18 -8.89 -5.54
C PRO A 67 7.76 -8.95 -4.12
N MET A 68 9.02 -9.35 -4.01
CA MET A 68 9.76 -9.28 -2.75
C MET A 68 10.29 -7.86 -2.54
N CYS A 69 9.57 -7.08 -1.72
CA CYS A 69 10.02 -5.73 -1.36
C CYS A 69 11.01 -5.78 -0.19
N LYS A 70 12.05 -4.93 -0.22
CA LYS A 70 12.98 -4.78 0.89
C LYS A 70 12.22 -4.22 2.09
N SER A 71 12.23 -4.93 3.22
CA SER A 71 11.59 -4.46 4.44
C SER A 71 12.27 -3.19 4.96
N ARG A 72 11.50 -2.33 5.64
CA ARG A 72 12.05 -1.19 6.38
C ARG A 72 13.14 -1.61 7.37
N GLU A 73 13.04 -2.78 7.98
CA GLU A 73 14.03 -3.31 8.93
C GLU A 73 15.43 -3.50 8.31
N ARG A 74 15.52 -3.62 6.98
CA ARG A 74 16.81 -3.71 6.27
C ARG A 74 17.28 -2.37 5.67
N LEU A 75 16.53 -1.30 5.93
CA LEU A 75 16.81 0.09 5.56
C LEU A 75 16.90 0.97 6.81
N LEU A 76 17.41 0.43 7.93
CA LEU A 76 18.23 1.24 8.82
C LEU A 76 19.40 1.74 7.96
N TRP A 77 19.20 2.91 7.34
CA TRP A 77 20.19 3.63 6.57
C TRP A 77 21.49 3.61 7.37
N LYS A 78 22.41 2.72 6.98
CA LYS A 78 23.79 2.77 7.42
C LYS A 78 24.26 4.19 7.12
N HIS A 79 24.49 4.96 8.18
CA HIS A 79 25.14 6.27 8.27
C HIS A 79 25.34 7.00 6.94
#